data_AF-A0A431J4C1-F1
#
_entry.id   AF-A0A431J4C1-F1
#
_cell.length_a   1.000
_cell.length_b   1.000
_cell.length_c   1.000
_cell.angle_alpha   90.00
_cell.angle_beta   90.00
_cell.angle_gamma   90.00
#
_symmetry.space_group_name_H-M   'P 1'
#
loop_
_entity.id
_entity.type
_entity.pdbx_description
1 polymer ?
#
loop_
_entity_poly.entity_id
_entity_poly.type
_entity_poly.pdbx_seq_one_letter_code
_entity_poly.pdbx_strand_id
1 'polypeptide(L)'
;SSIGTDHIDKDNLLQYLIPKDVKDFGLIPEIIGRLPVLTHMDPLDAETLRAILTEPKNALVKQYKKLFEMDEVALNFEEAALDYIVEKALEYKLGARGLRSLCEAILTDAMYELPSSDDKHLHVTKEYAENSLSKNLLQRLKAVS
;
A
#
# COMPACT_ATOMS: atom_id res chain seq x y z
N SER A 1 -7.62 45.83 9.08
CA SER A 1 -7.08 44.68 8.33
C SER A 1 -7.04 43.50 9.27
N SER A 2 -8.15 42.78 9.37
CA SER A 2 -8.35 41.76 10.40
C SER A 2 -7.92 40.41 9.84
N ILE A 3 -6.82 39.93 10.43
CA ILE A 3 -6.18 38.61 10.39
C ILE A 3 -7.09 37.54 9.78
N GLY A 4 -6.66 37.03 8.62
CA GLY A 4 -7.32 35.95 7.89
C GLY A 4 -7.43 34.70 8.76
N THR A 5 -8.55 34.01 8.62
CA THR A 5 -8.78 32.68 9.16
C THR A 5 -7.66 31.74 8.71
N ASP A 6 -6.77 31.40 9.64
CA ASP A 6 -5.73 30.40 9.45
C ASP A 6 -6.41 29.08 9.09
N HIS A 7 -6.23 28.63 7.86
CA HIS A 7 -6.79 27.37 7.38
C HIS A 7 -6.00 26.23 8.02
N ILE A 8 -6.49 25.74 9.16
CA ILE A 8 -5.95 24.55 9.82
C ILE A 8 -6.18 23.35 8.89
N ASP A 9 -5.09 22.70 8.47
CA ASP A 9 -5.15 21.45 7.74
C ASP A 9 -5.63 20.33 8.67
N LYS A 10 -6.89 19.93 8.51
CA LYS A 10 -7.52 18.88 9.30
C LYS A 10 -7.05 17.48 8.91
N ASP A 11 -6.54 17.31 7.70
CA ASP A 11 -6.09 16.02 7.18
C ASP A 11 -4.66 15.71 7.65
N ASN A 12 -3.91 16.74 8.10
CA ASN A 12 -2.56 16.60 8.63
C ASN A 12 -2.35 17.41 9.93
N LEU A 13 -3.17 17.16 10.97
CA LEU A 13 -3.08 17.85 12.26
C LEU A 13 -1.75 17.64 13.00
N LEU A 14 -1.02 16.56 12.68
CA LEU A 14 0.25 16.21 13.33
C LEU A 14 1.33 17.27 13.11
N GLN A 15 1.23 18.08 12.06
CA GLN A 15 2.17 19.16 11.77
C GLN A 15 2.19 20.28 12.81
N TYR A 16 1.11 20.41 13.59
CA TYR A 16 0.94 21.46 14.59
C TYR A 16 1.25 21.00 16.03
N LEU A 17 1.73 19.76 16.22
CA LEU A 17 1.99 19.20 17.54
C LEU A 17 3.11 19.95 18.27
N ILE A 18 2.88 20.26 19.55
CA ILE A 18 3.88 20.84 20.45
C ILE A 18 4.33 19.80 21.51
N PRO A 19 5.52 19.97 22.14
CA PRO A 19 6.00 19.05 23.18
C PRO A 19 5.02 18.84 24.34
N LYS A 20 4.17 19.83 24.62
CA LYS A 20 3.12 19.73 25.63
C LYS A 20 2.09 18.66 25.25
N ASP A 21 1.68 18.57 23.99
CA ASP A 21 0.70 17.58 23.54
C ASP A 21 1.26 16.16 23.68
N VAL A 22 2.56 16.00 23.41
CA VAL A 22 3.30 14.73 23.57
C VAL A 22 3.37 14.31 25.05
N LYS A 23 3.56 15.28 25.95
CA LYS A 23 3.49 15.06 27.40
C LYS A 23 2.07 14.66 27.83
N ASP A 24 1.07 15.41 27.36
CA ASP A 24 -0.34 15.17 27.69
C ASP A 24 -0.83 13.80 27.13
N PHE A 25 -0.22 13.31 26.04
CA PHE A 25 -0.40 11.96 25.50
C PHE A 25 0.21 10.84 26.36
N GLY A 26 1.14 11.17 27.27
CA GLY A 26 1.68 10.24 28.27
C GLY A 26 3.19 9.99 28.20
N LEU A 27 3.94 10.69 27.35
CA LEU A 27 5.40 10.62 27.36
C LEU A 27 5.97 11.42 28.55
N ILE A 28 6.95 10.84 29.24
CA ILE A 28 7.58 11.47 30.41
C ILE A 28 8.51 12.63 29.99
N PRO A 29 8.59 13.72 30.79
CA PRO A 29 9.40 14.89 30.47
C PRO A 29 10.88 14.59 30.21
N GLU A 30 11.45 13.58 30.86
CA GLU A 30 12.85 13.17 30.71
C GLU A 30 13.14 12.60 29.31
N ILE A 31 12.17 11.91 28.71
CA ILE A 31 12.28 11.38 27.34
C ILE A 31 12.11 12.52 26.34
N ILE A 32 11.11 13.37 26.55
CA ILE A 32 10.84 14.53 25.69
C ILE A 32 12.05 15.47 25.68
N GLY A 33 12.68 15.71 26.83
CA GLY A 33 13.90 16.51 26.94
C GLY A 33 15.12 15.93 26.21
N ARG A 34 15.15 14.62 25.93
CA ARG A 34 16.19 13.95 25.14
C ARG A 34 15.87 13.85 23.65
N LEU A 35 14.64 14.18 23.26
CA LEU A 35 14.16 14.17 21.87
C LEU A 35 13.75 15.59 21.47
N PRO A 36 14.71 16.53 21.31
CA PRO A 36 14.42 17.94 21.08
C PRO A 36 13.85 18.25 19.68
N VAL A 37 13.95 17.30 18.75
CA VAL A 37 13.42 17.43 17.39
C VAL A 37 12.11 16.66 17.28
N LEU A 38 11.03 17.38 17.00
CA LEU A 38 9.73 16.83 16.64
C LEU A 38 9.56 16.89 15.13
N THR A 39 9.07 15.81 14.55
CA THR A 39 8.73 15.71 13.13
C THR A 39 7.45 14.91 12.98
N HIS A 40 6.73 15.13 11.88
CA HIS A 40 5.57 14.33 11.50
C HIS A 40 5.80 13.66 10.15
N MET A 41 4.90 12.76 9.78
CA MET A 41 4.82 12.14 8.46
C MET A 41 3.50 12.56 7.82
N ASP A 42 3.53 12.85 6.53
CA ASP A 42 2.32 13.15 5.78
C ASP A 42 1.48 11.87 5.55
N PRO A 43 0.14 12.01 5.41
CA PRO A 43 -0.72 10.90 5.01
C PRO A 43 -0.27 10.29 3.68
N LEU A 44 -0.44 8.97 3.54
CA LEU A 44 -0.16 8.28 2.28
C LEU A 44 -1.25 8.60 1.26
N ASP A 45 -0.84 9.20 0.15
CA ASP A 45 -1.69 9.45 -1.03
C ASP A 45 -1.46 8.40 -2.13
N ALA A 46 -2.21 8.53 -3.22
CA ALA A 46 -2.13 7.61 -4.36
C ALA A 46 -0.73 7.61 -4.99
N GLU A 47 -0.12 8.79 -5.15
CA GLU A 47 1.20 8.93 -5.75
C GLU A 47 2.27 8.23 -4.92
N THR A 48 2.25 8.44 -3.59
CA THR A 48 3.18 7.80 -2.66
C THR A 48 3.00 6.28 -2.65
N LEU A 49 1.76 5.78 -2.66
CA LEU A 49 1.50 4.34 -2.75
C LEU A 49 1.97 3.75 -4.08
N ARG A 50 1.77 4.46 -5.18
CA ARG A 50 2.24 4.06 -6.52
C ARG A 50 3.77 4.00 -6.57
N ALA A 51 4.44 4.98 -5.99
CA ALA A 51 5.89 4.99 -5.85
C ALA A 51 6.35 3.78 -5.02
N ILE A 52 5.76 3.54 -3.84
CA ILE A 52 6.10 2.38 -2.98
C ILE A 52 5.95 1.04 -3.73
N LEU A 53 4.90 0.91 -4.54
CA LEU A 53 4.60 -0.30 -5.31
C LEU A 53 5.66 -0.60 -6.38
N THR A 54 6.33 0.43 -6.94
CA THR A 54 7.10 0.32 -8.20
C THR A 54 8.56 0.80 -8.13
N GLU A 55 8.85 1.87 -7.40
CA GLU A 55 10.13 2.59 -7.51
C GLU A 55 11.24 2.08 -6.58
N PRO A 56 11.02 1.80 -5.28
CA PRO A 56 12.08 1.35 -4.38
C PRO A 56 12.87 0.16 -4.94
N LYS A 57 14.12 0.01 -4.53
CA LYS A 57 14.93 -1.16 -4.91
C LYS A 57 14.24 -2.48 -4.54
N ASN A 58 13.57 -2.48 -3.39
CA ASN A 58 12.77 -3.60 -2.90
C ASN A 58 11.26 -3.36 -3.08
N ALA A 59 10.84 -2.71 -4.18
CA ALA A 59 9.42 -2.52 -4.48
C ALA A 59 8.68 -3.86 -4.67
N LEU A 60 7.40 -3.90 -4.32
CA LEU A 60 6.59 -5.13 -4.41
C LEU A 60 6.56 -5.71 -5.82
N VAL A 61 6.37 -4.86 -6.85
CA VAL A 61 6.38 -5.32 -8.25
C VAL A 61 7.70 -6.02 -8.60
N LYS A 62 8.84 -5.49 -8.13
CA LYS A 62 10.16 -6.11 -8.37
C LYS A 62 10.31 -7.43 -7.61
N GLN A 63 9.81 -7.50 -6.38
CA GLN A 63 9.80 -8.74 -5.60
C GLN A 63 8.98 -9.83 -6.29
N TYR A 64 7.76 -9.52 -6.75
CA TYR A 64 6.93 -10.50 -7.46
C TYR A 64 7.53 -10.89 -8.82
N LYS A 65 8.09 -9.94 -9.58
CA LYS A 65 8.80 -10.26 -10.82
C LYS A 65 9.93 -11.27 -10.57
N LYS A 66 10.73 -11.05 -9.52
CA LYS A 66 11.81 -11.97 -9.15
C LYS A 66 11.27 -13.33 -8.70
N LEU A 67 10.17 -13.35 -7.97
CA LEU A 67 9.54 -14.59 -7.50
C LEU A 67 9.04 -15.44 -8.67
N PHE A 68 8.32 -14.87 -9.62
CA PHE A 68 7.85 -15.59 -10.81
C PHE A 68 9.00 -16.03 -11.71
N GLU A 69 10.08 -15.25 -11.79
CA GLU A 69 11.28 -15.62 -12.55
C GLU A 69 11.96 -16.89 -12.01
N MET A 70 11.83 -17.19 -10.71
CA MET A 70 12.36 -18.43 -10.13
C MET A 70 11.67 -19.68 -10.68
N ASP A 71 10.42 -19.55 -11.14
CA ASP A 71 9.64 -20.61 -11.79
C ASP A 71 9.62 -20.46 -13.33
N GLU A 72 10.57 -19.69 -13.87
CA GLU A 72 10.71 -19.39 -15.30
C GLU A 72 9.49 -18.69 -15.93
N VAL A 73 8.72 -17.95 -15.12
CA VAL A 73 7.54 -17.18 -15.57
C VAL A 73 7.88 -15.69 -15.67
N ALA A 74 7.64 -15.09 -16.84
CA ALA A 74 7.78 -13.66 -17.07
C ALA A 74 6.53 -12.90 -16.61
N LEU A 75 6.66 -12.13 -15.52
CA LEU A 75 5.57 -11.28 -14.99
C LEU A 75 5.71 -9.83 -15.47
N ASN A 76 4.63 -9.29 -16.05
CA ASN A 76 4.48 -7.89 -16.39
C ASN A 76 3.17 -7.32 -15.84
N PHE A 77 3.19 -6.02 -15.53
CA PHE A 77 2.03 -5.27 -15.07
C PHE A 77 1.75 -4.14 -16.04
N GLU A 78 0.48 -3.92 -16.35
CA GLU A 78 0.04 -2.69 -16.98
C GLU A 78 -0.08 -1.55 -15.97
N GLU A 79 0.13 -0.33 -16.43
CA GLU A 79 -0.07 0.89 -15.65
C GLU A 79 -1.46 0.92 -15.00
N ALA A 80 -2.50 0.57 -15.77
CA ALA A 80 -3.88 0.55 -15.29
C ALA A 80 -4.13 -0.49 -14.18
N ALA A 81 -3.37 -1.60 -14.16
CA ALA A 81 -3.46 -2.59 -13.09
C ALA A 81 -2.80 -2.08 -11.81
N LEU A 82 -1.68 -1.38 -11.93
CA LEU A 82 -0.98 -0.76 -10.81
C LEU A 82 -1.82 0.35 -10.18
N ASP A 83 -2.45 1.19 -11.01
CA ASP A 83 -3.37 2.23 -10.55
C ASP A 83 -4.59 1.63 -9.82
N TYR A 84 -5.14 0.54 -10.36
CA TYR A 84 -6.25 -0.16 -9.72
C TYR A 84 -5.87 -0.72 -8.34
N ILE A 85 -4.67 -1.30 -8.19
CA ILE A 85 -4.18 -1.78 -6.88
C ILE A 85 -4.06 -0.63 -5.88
N VAL A 86 -3.54 0.52 -6.32
CA VAL A 86 -3.42 1.72 -5.47
C VAL A 86 -4.78 2.26 -5.07
N GLU A 87 -5.72 2.35 -6.02
CA GLU A 87 -7.10 2.78 -5.77
C GLU A 87 -7.77 1.91 -4.69
N LYS A 88 -7.64 0.58 -4.80
CA LYS A 88 -8.18 -0.34 -3.80
C LYS A 88 -7.49 -0.24 -2.45
N ALA A 89 -6.19 0.04 -2.40
CA ALA A 89 -5.48 0.24 -1.13
C ALA A 89 -6.00 1.48 -0.38
N LEU A 90 -6.33 2.55 -1.11
CA LEU A 90 -6.93 3.76 -0.56
C LEU A 90 -8.40 3.54 -0.16
N GLU A 91 -9.20 2.93 -1.03
CA GLU A 91 -10.62 2.62 -0.78
C GLU A 91 -10.78 1.80 0.52
N TYR A 92 -9.91 0.81 0.72
CA TYR A 92 -9.92 -0.06 1.90
C TYR A 92 -9.13 0.50 3.09
N LYS A 93 -8.52 1.70 2.96
CA LYS A 93 -7.74 2.37 4.02
C LYS A 93 -6.62 1.50 4.61
N LEU A 94 -5.96 0.70 3.77
CA LEU A 94 -4.96 -0.28 4.23
C LEU A 94 -3.54 0.29 4.34
N GLY A 95 -3.30 1.46 3.72
CA GLY A 95 -1.97 2.07 3.62
C GLY A 95 -0.94 1.19 2.88
N ALA A 96 0.34 1.51 3.02
CA ALA A 96 1.43 0.84 2.30
C ALA A 96 1.52 -0.68 2.59
N ARG A 97 1.16 -1.11 3.81
CA ARG A 97 1.14 -2.53 4.18
C ARG A 97 0.07 -3.31 3.40
N GLY A 98 -1.05 -2.66 3.08
CA GLY A 98 -2.14 -3.24 2.30
C GLY A 98 -1.79 -3.61 0.88
N LEU A 99 -0.85 -2.90 0.25
CA LEU A 99 -0.42 -3.16 -1.12
C LEU A 99 0.05 -4.60 -1.30
N ARG A 100 0.76 -5.16 -0.29
CA ARG A 100 1.21 -6.55 -0.32
C ARG A 100 0.03 -7.51 -0.33
N SER A 101 -0.92 -7.32 0.58
CA SER A 101 -2.10 -8.19 0.68
C SER A 101 -2.96 -8.16 -0.58
N LEU A 102 -3.06 -7.00 -1.24
CA LEU A 102 -3.75 -6.88 -2.53
C LEU A 102 -2.99 -7.62 -3.64
N CYS A 103 -1.67 -7.47 -3.72
CA CYS A 103 -0.87 -8.22 -4.70
C CYS A 103 -0.96 -9.73 -4.47
N GLU A 104 -0.93 -10.21 -3.22
CA GLU A 104 -1.13 -11.62 -2.89
C GLU A 104 -2.50 -12.10 -3.39
N ALA A 105 -3.58 -11.39 -3.04
CA ALA A 105 -4.93 -11.73 -3.49
C ALA A 105 -5.07 -11.78 -5.03
N ILE A 106 -4.30 -10.98 -5.77
CA ILE A 106 -4.33 -10.96 -7.24
C ILE A 106 -3.50 -12.10 -7.84
N LEU A 107 -2.35 -12.42 -7.25
CA LEU A 107 -1.32 -13.25 -7.89
C LEU A 107 -1.28 -14.69 -7.37
N THR A 108 -1.82 -14.99 -6.19
CA THR A 108 -1.68 -16.32 -5.56
C THR A 108 -2.16 -17.47 -6.44
N ASP A 109 -3.29 -17.32 -7.14
CA ASP A 109 -3.78 -18.37 -8.05
C ASP A 109 -2.77 -18.63 -9.18
N ALA A 110 -2.25 -17.57 -9.81
CA ALA A 110 -1.26 -17.71 -10.88
C ALA A 110 0.08 -18.28 -10.39
N MET A 111 0.49 -17.96 -9.15
CA MET A 111 1.68 -18.56 -8.54
C MET A 111 1.54 -20.08 -8.38
N TYR A 112 0.33 -20.58 -8.20
CA TYR A 112 0.08 -22.01 -8.07
C TYR A 112 -0.05 -22.69 -9.44
N GLU A 113 -0.76 -22.05 -10.37
CA GLU A 113 -1.13 -22.66 -11.65
C GLU A 113 -0.01 -22.57 -12.71
N LEU A 114 0.66 -21.43 -12.85
CA LEU A 114 1.62 -21.21 -13.94
C LEU A 114 2.90 -22.05 -13.88
N PRO A 115 3.48 -22.37 -12.71
CA PRO A 115 4.66 -23.25 -12.67
C PRO A 115 4.41 -24.61 -13.33
N SER A 116 3.18 -25.14 -13.21
CA SER A 116 2.76 -26.42 -13.79
C SER A 116 2.19 -26.29 -15.22
N SER A 117 2.03 -25.07 -15.73
CA SER A 117 1.48 -24.78 -17.05
C SER A 117 2.56 -24.68 -18.11
N ASP A 118 2.17 -24.88 -19.37
CA ASP A 118 2.99 -24.60 -20.55
C ASP A 118 3.13 -23.08 -20.81
N ASP A 119 2.22 -22.27 -20.27
CA ASP A 119 2.30 -20.81 -20.38
C ASP A 119 3.25 -20.23 -19.33
N LYS A 120 4.26 -19.49 -19.80
CA LYS A 120 5.33 -18.88 -19.01
C LYS A 120 5.27 -17.34 -19.01
N HIS A 121 4.14 -16.75 -19.40
CA HIS A 121 3.97 -15.30 -19.38
C HIS A 121 2.70 -14.92 -18.61
N LEU A 122 2.86 -14.06 -17.60
CA LEU A 122 1.74 -13.45 -16.90
C LEU A 122 1.73 -11.95 -17.18
N HIS A 123 0.68 -11.49 -17.85
CA HIS A 123 0.44 -10.07 -18.09
C HIS A 123 -0.75 -9.60 -17.26
N VAL A 124 -0.47 -8.84 -16.21
CA VAL A 124 -1.47 -8.37 -15.25
C VAL A 124 -2.11 -7.09 -15.79
N THR A 125 -3.31 -7.24 -16.33
CA THR A 125 -4.19 -6.14 -16.76
C THR A 125 -5.09 -5.67 -15.60
N LYS A 126 -5.75 -4.53 -15.78
CA LYS A 126 -6.77 -4.07 -14.81
C LYS A 126 -7.89 -5.10 -14.64
N GLU A 127 -8.40 -5.64 -15.75
CA GLU A 127 -9.46 -6.65 -15.74
C GLU A 127 -9.04 -7.92 -14.99
N TYR A 128 -7.80 -8.38 -15.20
CA TYR A 128 -7.25 -9.51 -14.46
C TYR A 128 -7.25 -9.23 -12.95
N ALA A 129 -6.76 -8.06 -12.53
CA ALA A 129 -6.72 -7.69 -11.12
C ALA A 129 -8.11 -7.59 -10.48
N GLU A 130 -9.10 -7.03 -11.19
CA GLU A 130 -10.50 -6.95 -10.76
C GLU A 130 -11.13 -8.33 -10.55
N ASN A 131 -10.94 -9.22 -11.53
CA ASN A 131 -11.47 -10.58 -11.50
C ASN A 131 -10.85 -11.41 -10.38
N SER A 132 -9.51 -11.36 -10.23
CA SER A 132 -8.80 -12.09 -9.18
C SER A 132 -9.21 -11.64 -7.78
N LEU A 133 -9.32 -10.32 -7.53
CA LEU A 133 -9.77 -9.79 -6.25
C LEU A 133 -11.21 -10.18 -5.93
N SER A 134 -12.11 -10.09 -6.91
CA SER A 134 -13.53 -10.46 -6.74
C SER A 134 -13.67 -11.96 -6.44
N LYS A 135 -12.94 -12.82 -7.17
CA LYS A 135 -12.89 -14.27 -6.93
C LYS A 135 -12.39 -14.59 -5.53
N ASN A 136 -11.30 -13.97 -5.09
CA ASN A 136 -10.74 -14.17 -3.75
C ASN A 136 -11.71 -13.72 -2.64
N LEU A 137 -12.41 -12.57 -2.82
CA LEU A 137 -13.42 -12.11 -1.88
C LEU A 137 -14.58 -13.11 -1.75
N LEU A 138 -15.08 -13.62 -2.88
CA LEU A 138 -16.15 -14.63 -2.90
C LEU A 138 -15.72 -15.93 -2.23
N GLN A 139 -14.48 -16.38 -2.42
CA GLN A 139 -13.94 -17.57 -1.74
C GLN A 139 -13.91 -17.37 -0.22
N ARG A 140 -13.46 -16.20 0.26
CA ARG A 140 -13.46 -15.88 1.69
C ARG A 140 -14.86 -15.90 2.30
N LEU A 141 -15.86 -15.36 1.59
CA LEU A 141 -17.25 -15.36 2.07
C LEU A 141 -17.82 -16.78 2.17
N LYS A 142 -17.54 -17.65 1.19
CA LYS A 142 -17.96 -19.07 1.20
C LYS A 142 -17.29 -19.90 2.28
N ALA A 143 -16.07 -19.55 2.71
CA ALA A 143 -15.34 -20.29 3.73
C ALA A 143 -15.86 -20.02 5.16
N VAL A 144 -16.65 -18.96 5.35
CA VAL A 144 -17.22 -18.53 6.64
C VAL A 144 -18.71 -18.89 6.76
N SER A 145 -19.36 -19.27 5.65
CA SER A 145 -20.71 -19.82 5.60
C SER A 145 -20.73 -21.33 5.73
#